data_AF-A0A7J4NDB4-F1
#
_entry.id   AF-A0A7J4NDB4-F1
#
_cell.length_a   1.000
_cell.length_b   1.000
_cell.length_c   1.000
_cell.angle_alpha   90.00
_cell.angle_beta   90.00
_cell.angle_gamma   90.00
#
_symmetry.space_group_name_H-M   'P 1'
#
loop_
_entity.id
_entity.type
_entity.pdbx_description
1 polymer ?
#
loop_
_entity_poly.entity_id
_entity_poly.type
_entity_poly.pdbx_seq_one_letter_code
_entity_poly.pdbx_strand_id
1 'polypeptide(L)' 'MDIRTFISAGIFGRGIRFGMEVLIVGYWGEEFVQMLEEPLFWIVVGVFSVVLFVPLNHWWNDLDRPVDEHPQ' A
#
# COMPACT_ATOMS: atom_id res chain seq x y z
N MET A 1 4.12 -13.05 -15.74
CA MET A 1 4.55 -11.93 -14.89
C MET A 1 6.05 -11.71 -15.04
N ASP A 2 6.46 -10.53 -15.50
CA ASP A 2 7.87 -10.17 -15.68
C ASP A 2 8.62 -10.10 -14.34
N ILE A 3 9.92 -10.42 -14.35
CA ILE A 3 10.77 -10.40 -13.15
C ILE A 3 10.83 -9.03 -12.47
N ARG A 4 10.68 -7.96 -13.26
CA ARG A 4 10.60 -6.57 -12.79
C ARG A 4 9.34 -6.35 -11.95
N THR A 5 8.21 -6.89 -12.40
CA THR A 5 6.90 -6.84 -11.74
C THR A 5 6.91 -7.66 -10.45
N PHE A 6 7.59 -8.80 -10.44
CA PHE A 6 7.79 -9.62 -9.25
C PHE A 6 8.64 -8.91 -8.18
N ILE A 7 9.75 -8.29 -8.60
CA ILE A 7 10.62 -7.53 -7.69
C ILE A 7 9.88 -6.30 -7.15
N SER A 8 9.15 -5.56 -7.99
CA SER A 8 8.38 -4.39 -7.55
C SER A 8 7.27 -4.77 -6.59
N ALA A 9 6.48 -5.81 -6.88
CA ALA A 9 5.44 -6.31 -5.98
C ALA A 9 6.03 -6.83 -4.65
N GLY A 10 7.18 -7.50 -4.71
CA GLY A 10 7.90 -7.98 -3.54
C GLY A 10 8.45 -6.86 -2.65
N ILE A 11 9.02 -5.80 -3.23
CA ILE A 11 9.53 -4.63 -2.50
C ILE A 11 8.37 -3.80 -1.97
N PHE A 12 7.30 -3.56 -2.73
CA PHE A 12 6.14 -2.81 -2.25
C PHE A 12 5.47 -3.53 -1.08
N GLY A 13 5.20 -4.84 -1.21
CA GLY A 13 4.54 -5.60 -0.16
C GLY A 13 5.35 -5.71 1.13
N ARG A 14 6.66 -5.99 1.04
CA ARG A 14 7.54 -6.11 2.22
C ARG A 14 7.95 -4.75 2.78
N GLY A 15 8.20 -3.77 1.92
CA GLY A 15 8.62 -2.42 2.26
C GLY A 15 7.52 -1.60 2.91
N ILE A 16 6.27 -1.73 2.46
CA ILE A 16 5.13 -1.07 3.13
C ILE A 16 4.89 -1.70 4.50
N ARG A 17 4.95 -3.02 4.62
CA ARG A 17 4.67 -3.72 5.89
C ARG A 17 5.60 -3.31 7.03
N PHE A 18 6.89 -3.10 6.76
CA PHE A 18 7.89 -2.81 7.80
C PHE A 18 8.45 -1.39 7.72
N GLY A 19 8.62 -0.84 6.52
CA GLY A 19 9.18 0.49 6.32
C GLY A 19 8.21 1.62 6.65
N MET A 20 6.90 1.41 6.42
CA MET A 20 5.90 2.44 6.70
C MET A 20 5.77 2.70 8.21
N GLU A 21 5.70 1.64 9.01
CA GLU A 21 5.60 1.75 10.48
C GLU A 21 6.85 2.42 11.08
N VAL A 22 8.04 2.05 10.60
CA VAL A 22 9.31 2.65 11.03
C VAL A 22 9.43 4.12 10.62
N LEU A 23 8.98 4.51 9.42
CA LEU A 23 9.03 5.91 9.00
C LEU A 23 8.04 6.78 9.78
N ILE A 24 6.81 6.29 9.98
CA ILE A 24 5.76 7.04 10.68
C ILE A 24 6.13 7.21 12.15
N VAL A 25 6.49 6.12 12.84
CA VAL A 25 6.85 6.17 14.26
C VAL A 25 8.23 6.82 14.45
N GLY A 26 9.19 6.59 13.55
CA GLY A 26 10.53 7.18 13.65
C GLY A 26 10.56 8.70 13.45
N TYR A 27 9.64 9.26 12.65
CA TYR A 27 9.58 10.69 12.38
C TYR A 27 8.56 11.44 13.26
N TRP A 28 7.39 10.83 13.53
CA TRP A 28 6.30 11.46 14.30
C TRP A 28 6.06 10.86 15.69
N GLY A 29 6.79 9.81 16.09
CA GLY A 29 6.76 9.11 17.39
C GLY A 29 5.67 9.51 18.38
N GLU A 30 5.92 10.53 19.20
CA GLU A 30 4.98 10.98 20.24
C GLU A 30 3.67 11.57 19.69
N GLU A 31 3.74 12.40 18.64
CA GLU A 31 2.57 13.00 17.99
C GLU A 31 1.68 11.93 17.35
N PHE A 32 2.29 10.90 16.75
CA PHE A 32 1.54 9.78 16.17
C PHE A 32 0.81 8.97 17.25
N VAL A 33 1.45 8.74 18.40
CA VAL A 33 0.81 8.04 19.53
C VAL A 33 -0.38 8.82 20.05
N GLN A 34 -0.28 10.15 20.17
CA GLN A 34 -1.42 11.00 20.55
C GLN A 34 -2.55 10.94 19.50
N MET A 35 -2.21 10.89 18.20
CA MET A 35 -3.20 10.71 17.14
C MET A 35 -3.92 9.35 17.21
N LEU A 36 -3.27 8.28 17.68
CA LEU A 36 -3.90 6.97 17.84
C LEU A 36 -5.00 6.95 18.91
N GLU A 37 -4.96 7.85 19.89
CA GLU A 37 -6.00 7.99 20.92
C GLU A 37 -7.25 8.69 20.36
N GLU A 38 -7.12 9.47 19.28
CA GLU A 38 -8.21 10.22 18.68
C GLU A 38 -9.12 9.31 17.81
N PRO A 39 -10.44 9.24 18.08
CA PRO A 39 -11.35 8.39 17.31
C PRO A 39 -11.50 8.85 15.85
N LEU A 40 -11.32 10.15 15.58
CA LEU A 40 -11.34 10.71 14.22
C LEU A 40 -10.18 10.18 13.37
N PHE A 41 -9.02 9.90 13.98
CA PHE A 41 -7.87 9.35 13.27
C PHE A 41 -8.21 8.01 12.62
N TRP A 42 -8.88 7.12 13.36
CA TRP A 42 -9.28 5.81 12.86
C TRP A 42 -10.31 5.88 11.73
N ILE A 43 -11.22 6.85 11.78
CA ILE A 43 -12.19 7.09 10.70
C ILE A 43 -11.44 7.53 9.43
N VAL A 44 -10.52 8.49 9.56
CA VAL A 44 -9.73 8.99 8.42
C VAL A 44 -8.87 7.88 7.83
N VAL A 45 -8.13 7.14 8.66
CA VAL A 45 -7.29 6.01 8.22
C VAL A 45 -8.14 4.91 7.58
N GLY A 46 -9.31 4.60 8.13
CA GLY A 46 -10.23 3.60 7.58
C GLY A 46 -10.75 4.00 6.20
N VAL A 47 -11.24 5.23 6.05
CA VAL A 47 -11.71 5.76 4.77
C VAL A 47 -10.56 5.79 3.75
N PHE A 48 -9.40 6.28 4.17
CA PHE A 48 -8.21 6.34 3.32
C PHE A 48 -7.77 4.95 2.84
N SER A 49 -7.80 3.95 3.74
CA SER A 49 -7.50 2.56 3.41
C SER A 49 -8.46 2.00 2.37
N VAL A 50 -9.76 2.26 2.49
CA VAL A 50 -10.77 1.81 1.51
C VAL A 50 -10.56 2.49 0.15
N VAL A 51 -10.31 3.80 0.15
CA VAL A 51 -10.06 4.57 -1.08
C VAL A 51 -8.81 4.07 -1.80
N LEU A 52 -7.73 3.75 -1.07
CA LEU A 52 -6.51 3.19 -1.64
C LEU A 52 -6.66 1.72 -2.05
N PHE A 53 -7.52 0.96 -1.37
CA PHE A 53 -7.73 -0.44 -1.68
C PHE A 53 -8.26 -0.67 -3.09
N VAL A 54 -9.19 0.18 -3.57
CA VAL A 54 -9.78 0.05 -4.91
C VAL A 54 -8.74 0.12 -6.05
N PRO A 55 -7.93 1.20 -6.19
CA PRO A 55 -6.92 1.27 -7.24
C PRO A 55 -5.78 0.27 -7.02
N LEU A 56 -5.41 -0.03 -5.77
CA LEU A 56 -4.36 -0.99 -5.47
C LEU A 56 -4.77 -2.41 -5.84
N ASN A 57 -6.01 -2.79 -5.58
CA ASN A 57 -6.56 -4.08 -5.98
C ASN A 57 -6.70 -4.16 -7.51
N HIS A 58 -7.11 -3.08 -8.18
CA HIS A 58 -7.14 -3.06 -9.64
C HIS A 58 -5.73 -3.22 -10.24
N TRP A 59 -4.76 -2.44 -9.74
CA TRP A 59 -3.35 -2.57 -10.14
C TRP A 59 -2.82 -3.98 -9.88
N TRP A 60 -3.08 -4.54 -8.70
CA TRP A 60 -2.60 -5.89 -8.34
C TRP A 60 -3.17 -6.98 -9.25
N ASN A 61 -4.45 -6.91 -9.60
CA ASN A 61 -5.09 -7.86 -10.51
C ASN A 61 -4.64 -7.67 -11.97
N ASP A 62 -4.28 -6.45 -12.36
CA ASP A 62 -3.75 -6.15 -13.70
C ASP A 62 -2.33 -6.72 -13.91
N LEU A 63 -1.54 -6.90 -12.83
CA LEU A 63 -0.23 -7.57 -12.89
C LEU A 63 -0.32 -9.03 -13.39
N ASP A 64 -1.50 -9.64 -13.25
CA ASP A 64 -1.76 -11.04 -13.60
C ASP A 64 -2.33 -11.20 -15.02
N ARG A 65 -2.64 -10.08 -15.73
CA ARG A 65 -3.04 -10.17 -17.15
C ARG A 65 -1.82 -10.59 -17.97
N PRO A 66 -1.91 -11.71 -18.73
CA PRO A 66 -0.87 -12.07 -19.66
C PRO A 66 -0.75 -10.97 -20.73
N VAL A 67 0.48 -10.59 -21.04
CA VAL A 67 0.86 -9.66 -22.12
C VAL A 67 0.67 -10.36 -23.48
N ASP A 68 -0.48 -10.97 -23.71
CA ASP A 68 -0.82 -11.68 -24.93
C ASP A 68 -2.17 -11.20 -25.47
N GLU A 69 -2.27 -9.90 -25.73
CA GLU A 69 -3.12 -9.39 -26.80
C GLU A 69 -2.29 -8.39 -27.60
N HIS A 70 -1.36 -8.94 -28.40
CA HIS A 70 -0.98 -8.32 -29.65
C HIS A 70 -2.06 -8.74 -30.67
N PRO A 71 -2.99 -7.89 -31.09
CA PRO A 71 -3.74 -8.16 -32.30
C PRO A 71 -2.78 -7.92 -33.46
N GLN A 72 -2.48 -9.01 -34.17
CA GLN A 72 -1.86 -9.11 -35.49
C GLN A 72 -0.33 -9.13 -35.55
#